data_AF-A0A2J8N8K4-F1
#
_entry.id   AF-A0A2J8N8K4-F1
#
_cell.length_a   1.000
_cell.length_b   1.000
_cell.length_c   1.000
_cell.angle_alpha   90.00
_cell.angle_beta   90.00
_cell.angle_gamma   90.00
#
_symmetry.space_group_name_H-M   'P 1'
#
loop_
_entity.id
_entity.type
_entity.pdbx_description
1 polymer ?
#
loop_
_entity_poly.entity_id
_entity_poly.type
_entity_poly.pdbx_seq_one_letter_code
_entity_poly.pdbx_strand_id
1 'polypeptide(L)'
;MMKTLLLFVGLLLTWESGQVLGDQTVSDNELQEMSDQGSKYVNKEIQNAVNGVKQIKTLIEKTNEERKTLLSNLEEAKKKKEDALNETRESETKLKELPGVCNETMMALWEECKPCLKQTCMKFYARVCRSGSGLVGRQLEEFLNQSSPFYFWMNGDRIDSLLENDRQQTHMLDVMQDHFSRASSIMDELFQDSLMPFSPYEPLNFHAMFQPFLEMIHEAQQAMDIHFHSPAFQHPPTEFIREGDDDRTVCREIRHNSTGCLRMKDQCDKC
;
A
#
# COMPACT_ATOMS: atom_id res chain seq x y z
N MET A 1 42.96 -83.87 19.06
CA MET A 1 43.08 -83.68 17.59
C MET A 1 41.78 -83.31 16.88
N MET A 2 40.60 -83.74 17.35
CA MET A 2 39.34 -83.48 16.62
C MET A 2 38.76 -82.05 16.80
N LYS A 3 39.00 -81.40 17.95
CA LYS A 3 38.56 -80.01 18.22
C LYS A 3 39.35 -78.96 17.44
N THR A 4 40.63 -79.20 17.17
CA THR A 4 41.47 -78.30 16.38
C THR A 4 41.12 -78.36 14.89
N LEU A 5 40.74 -79.53 14.37
CA LEU A 5 40.26 -79.65 12.98
C LEU A 5 38.91 -78.93 12.76
N LEU A 6 37.98 -79.01 13.72
CA LEU A 6 36.70 -78.31 13.62
C LEU A 6 36.84 -76.77 13.67
N LEU A 7 37.82 -76.26 14.42
CA LEU A 7 38.13 -74.81 14.46
C LEU A 7 38.77 -74.32 13.15
N PHE A 8 39.63 -75.12 12.53
CA PHE A 8 40.22 -74.79 11.22
C PHE A 8 39.21 -74.89 10.07
N VAL A 9 38.30 -75.86 10.10
CA VAL A 9 37.19 -75.95 9.13
C VAL A 9 36.19 -74.81 9.33
N GLY A 10 35.93 -74.40 10.58
CA GLY A 10 35.15 -73.21 10.90
C GLY A 10 35.77 -71.91 10.36
N LEU A 11 37.09 -71.74 10.49
CA LEU A 11 37.81 -70.58 9.93
C LEU A 11 37.85 -70.58 8.39
N LEU A 12 37.95 -71.76 7.76
CA LEU A 12 37.97 -71.88 6.29
C LEU A 12 36.58 -71.61 5.68
N LEU A 13 35.49 -72.01 6.36
CA LEU A 13 34.12 -71.75 5.89
C LEU A 13 33.65 -70.30 6.13
N THR A 14 34.32 -69.54 6.99
CA THR A 14 34.08 -68.10 7.14
C THR A 14 34.89 -67.24 6.16
N TRP A 15 35.77 -67.83 5.34
CA TRP A 15 36.61 -67.07 4.41
C TRP A 15 35.88 -66.73 3.09
N GLU A 16 34.79 -67.42 2.73
CA GLU A 16 34.13 -67.25 1.42
C GLU A 16 32.96 -66.25 1.37
N SER A 17 32.71 -65.46 2.41
CA SER A 17 31.62 -64.45 2.35
C SER A 17 31.95 -63.17 3.10
N GLY A 18 33.15 -62.66 2.82
CA GLY A 18 33.59 -61.34 3.23
C GLY A 18 34.03 -60.47 2.05
N GLN A 19 33.56 -60.74 0.83
CA GLN A 19 33.45 -59.67 -0.15
C GLN A 19 32.34 -58.75 0.36
N VAL A 20 32.73 -57.77 1.19
CA VAL A 20 32.07 -56.48 1.12
C VAL A 20 32.07 -56.16 -0.37
N LEU A 21 30.89 -56.17 -0.99
CA LEU A 21 30.61 -55.53 -2.26
C LEU A 21 31.00 -54.05 -2.06
N GLY A 22 32.31 -53.79 -2.12
CA GLY A 22 32.82 -52.50 -2.48
C GLY A 22 32.14 -52.19 -3.78
N ASP A 23 31.39 -51.11 -3.75
CA ASP A 23 30.61 -50.52 -4.81
C ASP A 23 31.09 -50.93 -6.21
N GLN A 24 30.16 -51.26 -7.10
CA GLN A 24 30.41 -51.38 -8.53
C GLN A 24 31.28 -50.18 -8.93
N THR A 25 32.58 -50.39 -9.19
CA THR A 25 33.47 -49.31 -9.57
C THR A 25 32.95 -48.80 -10.90
N VAL A 26 32.29 -47.65 -10.87
CA VAL A 26 31.75 -46.97 -12.04
C VAL A 26 32.83 -46.95 -13.10
N SER A 27 32.55 -47.53 -14.28
CA SER A 27 33.51 -47.53 -15.38
C SER A 27 33.74 -46.10 -15.86
N ASP A 28 34.95 -45.77 -16.34
CA ASP A 28 35.24 -44.45 -16.93
C ASP A 28 34.22 -44.03 -18.00
N ASN A 29 33.71 -45.00 -18.78
CA ASN A 29 32.66 -44.75 -19.77
C ASN A 29 31.30 -44.41 -19.12
N GLU A 30 30.93 -45.11 -18.04
CA GLU A 30 29.71 -44.79 -17.28
C GLU A 30 29.83 -43.45 -16.58
N LEU A 31 31.02 -43.11 -16.06
CA LEU A 31 31.30 -41.82 -15.45
C LEU A 31 31.20 -40.68 -16.47
N GLN A 32 31.75 -40.89 -17.68
CA GLN A 32 31.63 -39.94 -18.78
C GLN A 32 30.16 -39.76 -19.21
N GLU A 33 29.41 -40.85 -19.33
CA GLU A 33 27.98 -40.78 -19.69
C GLU A 33 27.17 -40.05 -18.61
N MET A 34 27.40 -40.34 -17.32
CA MET A 34 26.75 -39.63 -16.22
C MET A 34 27.13 -38.13 -16.20
N SER A 35 28.38 -37.80 -16.49
CA SER A 35 28.85 -36.41 -16.60
C SER A 35 28.16 -35.67 -17.75
N ASP A 36 28.05 -36.31 -18.91
CA ASP A 36 27.37 -35.73 -20.08
C ASP A 36 25.87 -35.52 -19.84
N GLN A 37 25.20 -36.47 -19.19
CA GLN A 37 23.79 -36.33 -18.80
C GLN A 37 23.59 -35.26 -17.72
N GLY A 38 24.47 -35.23 -16.72
CA GLY A 38 24.48 -34.21 -15.67
C GLY A 38 24.67 -32.81 -16.24
N SER A 39 25.64 -32.64 -17.15
CA SER A 39 25.91 -31.37 -17.84
C SER A 39 24.70 -30.88 -18.66
N LYS A 40 24.02 -31.79 -19.38
CA LYS A 40 22.76 -31.46 -20.09
C LYS A 40 21.67 -30.96 -19.15
N TYR A 41 21.46 -31.65 -18.02
CA TYR A 41 20.49 -31.24 -17.01
C TYR A 41 20.84 -29.87 -16.42
N VAL A 42 22.09 -29.69 -15.99
CA VAL A 42 22.64 -28.45 -15.45
C VAL A 42 22.42 -27.29 -16.42
N ASN A 43 22.81 -27.45 -17.68
CA ASN A 43 22.64 -26.42 -18.69
C ASN A 43 21.17 -26.07 -18.93
N LYS A 44 20.26 -27.05 -18.88
CA LYS A 44 18.82 -26.81 -18.96
C LYS A 44 18.31 -25.96 -17.80
N GLU A 45 18.74 -26.26 -16.57
CA GLU A 45 18.35 -25.48 -15.39
C GLU A 45 18.91 -24.06 -15.41
N ILE A 46 20.14 -23.86 -15.90
CA ILE A 46 20.71 -22.52 -16.13
C ILE A 46 19.82 -21.73 -17.11
N GLN A 47 19.43 -22.34 -18.23
CA GLN A 47 18.57 -21.68 -19.21
C GLN A 47 17.19 -21.32 -18.64
N ASN A 48 16.61 -22.21 -17.83
CA ASN A 48 15.34 -21.93 -17.14
C ASN A 48 15.48 -20.73 -16.19
N ALA A 49 16.56 -20.68 -15.41
CA ALA A 49 16.81 -19.59 -14.47
C ALA A 49 17.06 -18.25 -15.18
N VAL A 50 17.87 -18.23 -16.24
CA VAL A 50 18.11 -17.03 -17.07
C VAL A 50 16.81 -16.51 -17.69
N ASN A 51 15.94 -17.42 -18.18
CA ASN A 51 14.63 -17.03 -18.68
C ASN A 51 13.73 -16.44 -17.58
N GLY A 52 13.80 -16.97 -16.35
CA GLY A 52 13.12 -16.40 -15.19
C GLY A 52 13.59 -14.97 -14.87
N VAL A 53 14.91 -14.75 -14.82
CA VAL A 53 15.50 -13.41 -14.61
C VAL A 53 15.05 -12.42 -15.70
N LYS A 54 14.99 -12.87 -16.95
CA LYS A 54 14.49 -12.05 -18.07
C LYS A 54 13.03 -11.64 -17.89
N GLN A 55 12.17 -12.55 -17.43
CA GLN A 55 10.77 -12.24 -17.14
C GLN A 55 10.65 -11.21 -16.01
N ILE A 56 11.45 -11.37 -14.95
CA ILE A 56 11.48 -10.45 -13.81
C ILE A 56 11.90 -9.05 -14.26
N LYS A 57 12.94 -8.94 -15.09
CA LYS A 57 13.38 -7.66 -15.68
C LYS A 57 12.26 -6.97 -16.45
N THR A 58 11.58 -7.68 -17.35
CA THR A 58 10.47 -7.10 -18.13
C THR A 58 9.30 -6.65 -17.24
N LEU A 59 9.00 -7.41 -16.17
CA LEU A 59 7.96 -7.04 -15.23
C LEU A 59 8.31 -5.76 -14.46
N ILE A 60 9.57 -5.64 -14.02
CA ILE A 60 10.08 -4.45 -13.31
C ILE A 60 10.02 -3.22 -14.21
N GLU A 61 10.54 -3.31 -15.45
CA GLU A 61 10.51 -2.22 -16.43
C GLU A 61 9.07 -1.73 -16.68
N LYS A 62 8.15 -2.68 -16.92
CA LYS A 62 6.73 -2.37 -17.12
C LYS A 62 6.11 -1.70 -15.89
N THR A 63 6.38 -2.23 -14.69
CA THR A 63 5.84 -1.70 -13.42
C THR A 63 6.35 -0.29 -13.17
N ASN A 64 7.62 -0.01 -13.51
CA ASN A 64 8.22 1.32 -13.35
C ASN A 64 7.56 2.35 -14.29
N GLU A 65 7.29 1.98 -15.54
CA GLU A 65 6.57 2.84 -16.48
C GLU A 65 5.12 3.10 -16.05
N GLU A 66 4.38 2.05 -15.65
CA GLU A 66 3.02 2.20 -15.12
C GLU A 66 3.02 3.14 -13.90
N ARG A 67 3.97 2.97 -12.98
CA ARG A 67 4.15 3.85 -11.82
C ARG A 67 4.41 5.30 -12.23
N LYS A 68 5.28 5.55 -13.21
CA LYS A 68 5.59 6.91 -13.67
C LYS A 68 4.34 7.63 -14.20
N THR A 69 3.52 6.92 -14.95
CA THR A 69 2.23 7.47 -15.43
C THR A 69 1.26 7.75 -14.29
N LEU A 70 1.13 6.82 -13.34
CA LEU A 70 0.28 6.99 -12.17
C LEU A 70 0.72 8.19 -11.32
N LEU A 71 2.03 8.34 -11.11
CA LEU A 71 2.59 9.42 -10.33
C LEU A 71 2.31 10.78 -10.98
N SER A 72 2.53 10.91 -12.28
CA SER A 72 2.23 12.14 -13.01
C SER A 72 0.75 12.53 -12.88
N ASN A 73 -0.15 11.56 -13.01
CA ASN A 73 -1.59 11.80 -12.85
C ASN A 73 -1.95 12.19 -11.41
N LEU A 74 -1.31 11.55 -10.43
CA LEU A 74 -1.54 11.82 -9.01
C LEU A 74 -1.02 13.20 -8.60
N GLU A 75 0.12 13.63 -9.13
CA GLU A 75 0.68 14.98 -8.91
C GLU A 75 -0.23 16.05 -9.51
N GLU A 76 -0.77 15.82 -10.71
CA GLU A 76 -1.77 16.71 -11.31
C GLU A 76 -3.06 16.77 -10.47
N ALA A 77 -3.56 15.61 -10.01
CA ALA A 77 -4.75 15.53 -9.18
C ALA A 77 -4.55 16.22 -7.81
N LYS A 78 -3.38 16.03 -7.19
CA LYS A 78 -2.97 16.71 -5.96
C LYS A 78 -2.95 18.22 -6.16
N LYS A 79 -2.30 18.70 -7.23
CA LYS A 79 -2.25 20.13 -7.53
C LYS A 79 -3.65 20.73 -7.70
N LYS A 80 -4.52 20.06 -8.46
CA LYS A 80 -5.92 20.49 -8.62
C LYS A 80 -6.69 20.54 -7.30
N LYS A 81 -6.46 19.57 -6.41
CA LYS A 81 -7.06 19.53 -5.06
C LYS A 81 -6.55 20.68 -4.20
N GLU A 82 -5.23 20.92 -4.18
CA GLU A 82 -4.61 22.01 -3.44
C GLU A 82 -5.10 23.39 -3.94
N ASP A 83 -5.12 23.60 -5.26
CA ASP A 83 -5.61 24.83 -5.89
C ASP A 83 -7.07 25.10 -5.51
N ALA A 84 -7.95 24.09 -5.61
CA ALA A 84 -9.36 24.22 -5.25
C ALA A 84 -9.58 24.51 -3.76
N LEU A 85 -8.79 23.89 -2.87
CA LEU A 85 -8.85 24.16 -1.43
C LEU A 85 -8.37 25.58 -1.10
N ASN A 86 -7.30 26.04 -1.75
CA ASN A 86 -6.77 27.39 -1.57
C ASN A 86 -7.75 28.46 -2.09
N GLU A 87 -8.36 28.24 -3.27
CA GLU A 87 -9.38 29.14 -3.82
C GLU A 87 -10.60 29.24 -2.91
N THR A 88 -11.03 28.11 -2.33
CA THR A 88 -12.15 28.09 -1.37
C THR A 88 -11.79 28.87 -0.11
N ARG A 89 -10.58 28.71 0.41
CA ARG A 89 -10.08 29.44 1.58
C ARG A 89 -9.96 30.95 1.32
N GLU A 90 -9.48 31.33 0.15
CA GLU A 90 -9.40 32.72 -0.27
C GLU A 90 -10.80 33.34 -0.36
N SER A 91 -11.75 32.61 -0.94
CA SER A 91 -13.16 33.03 -1.01
C SER A 91 -13.77 33.22 0.38
N GLU A 92 -13.50 32.30 1.31
CA GLU A 92 -13.89 32.44 2.72
C GLU A 92 -13.31 33.70 3.36
N THR A 93 -12.03 34.00 3.09
CA THR A 93 -11.35 35.18 3.66
C THR A 93 -11.94 36.47 3.09
N LYS A 94 -12.17 36.54 1.78
CA LYS A 94 -12.84 37.67 1.13
C LYS A 94 -14.24 37.90 1.67
N LEU A 95 -14.99 36.82 1.92
CA LEU A 95 -16.34 36.90 2.53
C LEU A 95 -16.30 37.46 3.95
N LYS A 96 -15.26 37.15 4.74
CA LYS A 96 -15.07 37.71 6.08
C LYS A 96 -14.65 39.19 6.07
N GLU A 97 -13.84 39.60 5.09
CA GLU A 97 -13.25 40.93 5.02
C GLU A 97 -14.15 42.00 4.39
N LEU A 98 -15.22 41.63 3.68
CA LEU A 98 -16.18 42.56 3.08
C LEU A 98 -16.85 43.46 4.15
N PRO A 99 -16.51 44.77 4.22
CA PRO A 99 -17.06 45.67 5.23
C PRO A 99 -18.31 46.37 4.70
N GLY A 100 -19.42 46.27 5.43
CA GLY A 100 -20.46 47.31 5.42
C GLY A 100 -21.92 46.88 5.21
N VAL A 101 -22.23 45.70 4.68
CA VAL A 101 -23.65 45.30 4.44
C VAL A 101 -23.96 43.85 4.87
N CYS A 102 -22.98 42.93 4.78
CA CYS A 102 -23.22 41.52 5.04
C CYS A 102 -22.73 41.02 6.41
N ASN A 103 -21.67 41.59 7.02
CA ASN A 103 -21.04 40.92 8.17
C ASN A 103 -21.94 40.94 9.43
N GLU A 104 -22.43 42.09 9.88
CA GLU A 104 -23.32 42.17 11.05
C GLU A 104 -24.71 41.56 10.78
N THR A 105 -25.29 41.84 9.61
CA THR A 105 -26.62 41.36 9.21
C THR A 105 -26.66 39.84 9.02
N MET A 106 -25.67 39.26 8.33
CA MET A 106 -25.63 37.80 8.12
C MET A 106 -25.27 37.06 9.40
N MET A 107 -24.40 37.61 10.24
CA MET A 107 -24.12 37.01 11.55
C MET A 107 -25.36 37.04 12.45
N ALA A 108 -26.14 38.13 12.45
CA ALA A 108 -27.40 38.20 13.19
C ALA A 108 -28.44 37.20 12.68
N LEU A 109 -28.61 37.08 11.35
CA LEU A 109 -29.48 36.07 10.74
C LEU A 109 -29.02 34.64 11.09
N TRP A 110 -27.72 34.40 11.13
CA TRP A 110 -27.16 33.11 11.54
C TRP A 110 -27.49 32.76 12.99
N GLU A 111 -27.35 33.71 13.92
CA GLU A 111 -27.75 33.48 15.32
C GLU A 111 -29.25 33.20 15.44
N GLU A 112 -30.10 33.84 14.63
CA GLU A 112 -31.54 33.54 14.56
C GLU A 112 -31.83 32.17 13.90
N CYS A 113 -31.00 31.74 12.95
CA CYS A 113 -31.11 30.46 12.25
C CYS A 113 -30.77 29.26 13.16
N LYS A 114 -29.71 29.36 13.97
CA LYS A 114 -29.20 28.27 14.83
C LYS A 114 -30.28 27.50 15.61
N PRO A 115 -31.22 28.14 16.36
CA PRO A 115 -32.23 27.41 17.12
C PRO A 115 -33.18 26.61 16.21
N CYS A 116 -33.57 27.15 15.05
CA CYS A 116 -34.38 26.41 14.08
C CYS A 116 -33.62 25.21 13.54
N LEU A 117 -32.38 25.41 13.11
CA LEU A 117 -31.55 24.36 12.53
C LEU A 117 -31.28 23.22 13.53
N LYS A 118 -31.02 23.58 14.80
CA LYS A 118 -30.86 22.62 15.91
C LYS A 118 -32.11 21.75 16.07
N GLN A 119 -33.29 22.36 16.11
CA GLN A 119 -34.56 21.62 16.28
C GLN A 119 -34.85 20.72 15.09
N THR A 120 -34.72 21.25 13.86
CA THR A 120 -35.00 20.52 12.63
C THR A 120 -34.05 19.35 12.45
N CYS A 121 -32.74 19.53 12.67
CA CYS A 121 -31.78 18.45 12.57
C CYS A 121 -32.02 17.36 13.62
N MET A 122 -32.25 17.73 14.88
CA MET A 122 -32.54 16.74 15.93
C MET A 122 -33.81 15.94 15.63
N LYS A 123 -34.83 16.58 15.05
CA LYS A 123 -36.07 15.91 14.61
C LYS A 123 -35.83 14.94 13.46
N PHE A 124 -35.01 15.33 12.48
CA PHE A 124 -34.59 14.43 11.40
C PHE A 124 -33.81 13.24 11.96
N TYR A 125 -32.79 13.50 12.78
CA TYR A 125 -31.92 12.45 13.34
C TYR A 125 -32.70 11.41 14.14
N ALA A 126 -33.61 11.87 15.01
CA ALA A 126 -34.46 10.99 15.81
C ALA A 126 -35.39 10.11 14.95
N ARG A 127 -35.87 10.63 13.81
CA ARG A 127 -36.79 9.93 12.91
C ARG A 127 -36.08 8.97 11.95
N VAL A 128 -34.96 9.41 11.38
CA VAL A 128 -34.32 8.77 10.21
C VAL A 128 -33.11 7.93 10.63
N CYS A 129 -32.28 8.42 11.54
CA CYS A 129 -30.97 7.82 11.79
C CYS A 129 -30.95 6.63 12.77
N ARG A 130 -32.12 6.18 13.27
CA ARG A 130 -32.32 4.96 14.09
C ARG A 130 -31.22 4.67 15.13
N SER A 131 -30.68 5.70 15.80
CA SER A 131 -29.55 5.58 16.72
C SER A 131 -29.70 6.52 17.91
N GLY A 132 -29.19 6.13 19.08
CA GLY A 132 -29.30 6.90 20.33
C GLY A 132 -28.81 8.34 20.14
N SER A 133 -29.67 9.30 20.49
CA SER A 133 -29.51 10.74 20.23
C SER A 133 -28.71 11.50 21.29
N GLY A 134 -28.18 10.81 22.31
CA GLY A 134 -27.62 11.44 23.51
C GLY A 134 -26.39 12.31 23.29
N LEU A 135 -25.55 11.99 22.29
CA LEU A 135 -24.30 12.74 22.00
C LEU A 135 -24.47 13.79 20.90
N VAL A 136 -25.35 13.54 19.92
CA VAL A 136 -25.55 14.41 18.74
C VAL A 136 -26.04 15.80 19.15
N GLY A 137 -26.89 15.92 20.18
CA GLY A 137 -27.40 17.22 20.61
C GLY A 137 -26.32 18.19 21.09
N ARG A 138 -25.33 17.70 21.86
CA ARG A 138 -24.21 18.53 22.34
C ARG A 138 -23.22 18.83 21.23
N GLN A 139 -22.90 17.81 20.41
CA GLN A 139 -22.00 17.96 19.27
C GLN A 139 -22.54 18.97 18.25
N LEU A 140 -23.86 18.95 18.00
CA LEU A 140 -24.53 19.91 17.13
C LEU A 140 -24.48 21.33 17.69
N GLU A 141 -24.69 21.49 19.00
CA GLU A 141 -24.59 22.81 19.63
C GLU A 141 -23.17 23.38 19.56
N GLU A 142 -22.16 22.55 19.82
CA GLU A 142 -20.76 22.93 19.66
C GLU A 142 -20.41 23.27 18.20
N PHE A 143 -20.87 22.45 17.25
CA PHE A 143 -20.73 22.70 15.82
C PHE A 143 -21.36 24.04 15.41
N LEU A 144 -22.62 24.29 15.78
CA LEU A 144 -23.32 25.54 15.44
C LEU A 144 -22.62 26.76 16.05
N ASN A 145 -22.06 26.63 17.25
CA ASN A 145 -21.31 27.70 17.90
C ASN A 145 -19.97 27.99 17.21
N GLN A 146 -19.31 26.98 16.67
CA GLN A 146 -18.06 27.14 15.91
C GLN A 146 -18.28 27.52 14.44
N SER A 147 -19.49 27.28 13.92
CA SER A 147 -19.87 27.57 12.54
C SER A 147 -20.19 29.05 12.30
N SER A 148 -20.05 29.48 11.04
CA SER A 148 -20.26 30.84 10.55
C SER A 148 -20.86 30.73 9.14
N PRO A 149 -21.68 31.70 8.72
CA PRO A 149 -22.22 31.75 7.35
C PRO A 149 -21.16 31.77 6.25
N PHE A 150 -19.91 32.11 6.61
CA PHE A 150 -18.81 32.24 5.68
C PHE A 150 -17.90 31.01 5.64
N TYR A 151 -18.06 30.04 6.57
CA TYR A 151 -17.25 28.82 6.58
C TYR A 151 -17.77 27.80 5.58
N PHE A 152 -16.86 27.26 4.77
CA PHE A 152 -17.18 26.16 3.86
C PHE A 152 -16.85 24.80 4.49
N TRP A 153 -17.75 23.84 4.28
CA TRP A 153 -17.63 22.46 4.73
C TRP A 153 -17.79 21.53 3.54
N MET A 154 -16.91 20.53 3.41
CA MET A 154 -16.94 19.56 2.32
C MET A 154 -16.94 18.15 2.89
N ASN A 155 -17.96 17.35 2.58
CA ASN A 155 -18.15 15.98 3.10
C ASN A 155 -18.06 15.88 4.63
N GLY A 156 -18.36 16.98 5.30
CA GLY A 156 -18.26 17.09 6.74
C GLY A 156 -16.89 17.51 7.29
N ASP A 157 -15.94 17.99 6.51
CA ASP A 157 -14.69 18.57 7.03
C ASP A 157 -14.57 20.06 6.73
N ARG A 158 -13.92 20.82 7.62
CA ARG A 158 -13.58 22.24 7.39
C ARG A 158 -12.41 22.35 6.42
N ILE A 159 -12.41 23.39 5.58
CA ILE A 159 -11.32 23.62 4.60
C ILE A 159 -9.92 23.62 5.24
N ASP A 160 -9.72 24.22 6.42
CA ASP A 160 -8.41 24.19 7.09
C ASP A 160 -7.97 22.77 7.47
N SER A 161 -8.91 21.92 7.93
CA SER A 161 -8.63 20.52 8.25
C SER A 161 -8.30 19.72 6.99
N LEU A 162 -9.00 20.01 5.89
CA LEU A 162 -8.72 19.38 4.59
C LEU A 162 -7.35 19.78 4.05
N LEU A 163 -6.92 21.04 4.23
CA LEU A 163 -5.59 21.51 3.87
C LEU A 163 -4.49 20.82 4.70
N GLU A 164 -4.72 20.61 5.99
CA GLU A 164 -3.77 19.89 6.85
C GLU A 164 -3.69 18.41 6.46
N ASN A 165 -4.84 17.76 6.21
CA ASN A 165 -4.88 16.39 5.73
C ASN A 165 -4.17 16.24 4.37
N ASP A 166 -4.34 17.22 3.48
CA ASP A 166 -3.68 17.24 2.17
C ASP A 166 -2.15 17.35 2.28
N ARG A 167 -1.66 18.15 3.23
CA ARG A 167 -0.22 18.22 3.57
C ARG A 167 0.31 16.87 4.06
N GLN A 168 -0.42 16.22 4.97
CA GLN A 168 -0.03 14.91 5.49
C GLN A 168 -0.05 13.82 4.40
N GLN A 169 -1.08 13.83 3.55
CA GLN A 169 -1.19 12.93 2.40
C GLN A 169 -0.02 13.15 1.41
N THR A 170 0.34 14.40 1.16
CA THR A 170 1.47 14.78 0.31
C THR A 170 2.80 14.25 0.85
N HIS A 171 3.07 14.50 2.13
CA HIS A 171 4.30 14.01 2.76
C HIS A 171 4.40 12.48 2.66
N MET A 172 3.29 11.78 2.82
CA MET A 172 3.30 10.33 2.73
C MET A 172 3.56 9.83 1.30
N LEU A 173 3.00 10.49 0.29
CA LEU A 173 3.25 10.17 -1.10
C LEU A 173 4.74 10.36 -1.45
N ASP A 174 5.35 11.43 -0.95
CA ASP A 174 6.78 11.73 -1.15
C ASP A 174 7.67 10.63 -0.55
N VAL A 175 7.40 10.23 0.70
CA VAL A 175 8.08 9.10 1.35
C VAL A 175 7.94 7.83 0.52
N MET A 176 6.72 7.48 0.08
CA MET A 176 6.50 6.32 -0.78
C MET A 176 7.34 6.41 -2.05
N GLN A 177 7.33 7.56 -2.70
CA GLN A 177 8.07 7.78 -3.93
C GLN A 177 9.58 7.61 -3.75
N ASP A 178 10.14 8.08 -2.65
CA ASP A 178 11.56 7.91 -2.32
C ASP A 178 11.95 6.44 -2.16
N HIS A 179 11.17 5.67 -1.42
CA HIS A 179 11.40 4.23 -1.21
C HIS A 179 11.43 3.47 -2.54
N PHE A 180 10.42 3.70 -3.38
CA PHE A 180 10.37 3.05 -4.69
C PHE A 180 11.50 3.53 -5.62
N SER A 181 11.88 4.81 -5.57
CA SER A 181 12.99 5.32 -6.39
C SER A 181 14.32 4.68 -6.00
N ARG A 182 14.56 4.48 -4.70
CA ARG A 182 15.69 3.71 -4.19
C ARG A 182 15.65 2.27 -4.67
N ALA A 183 14.52 1.58 -4.53
CA ALA A 183 14.38 0.19 -4.96
C ALA A 183 14.59 0.03 -6.47
N SER A 184 14.03 0.92 -7.29
CA SER A 184 14.24 0.92 -8.74
C SER A 184 15.70 1.12 -9.11
N SER A 185 16.39 2.07 -8.46
CA SER A 185 17.80 2.33 -8.72
C SER A 185 18.68 1.12 -8.42
N ILE A 186 18.43 0.42 -7.31
CA ILE A 186 19.15 -0.82 -6.94
C ILE A 186 18.96 -1.89 -8.01
N MET A 187 17.73 -2.06 -8.50
CA MET A 187 17.44 -3.02 -9.56
C MET A 187 18.15 -2.66 -10.86
N ASP A 188 18.09 -1.40 -11.30
CA ASP A 188 18.67 -0.95 -12.56
C ASP A 188 20.19 -1.10 -12.60
N GLU A 189 20.90 -0.75 -11.52
CA GLU A 189 22.36 -0.89 -11.41
C GLU A 189 22.79 -2.36 -11.53
N LEU A 190 22.15 -3.26 -10.79
CA LEU A 190 22.53 -4.67 -10.74
C LEU A 190 22.12 -5.45 -12.01
N PHE A 191 21.08 -5.02 -12.73
CA PHE A 191 20.76 -5.57 -14.06
C PHE A 191 21.75 -5.13 -15.14
N GLN A 192 22.43 -4.00 -14.97
CA GLN A 192 23.53 -3.58 -15.85
C GLN A 192 24.80 -4.39 -15.55
N ASP A 193 25.09 -4.62 -14.27
CA ASP A 193 26.30 -5.34 -13.82
C ASP A 193 26.22 -6.87 -13.96
N SER A 194 25.05 -7.47 -13.77
CA SER A 194 24.86 -8.95 -13.85
C SER A 194 24.90 -9.53 -15.27
N LEU A 195 25.20 -8.72 -16.29
CA LEU A 195 25.30 -9.17 -17.69
C LEU A 195 26.72 -9.57 -18.11
N MET A 196 27.70 -9.63 -17.20
CA MET A 196 29.07 -10.01 -17.55
C MET A 196 29.29 -11.54 -17.66
N PRO A 197 30.14 -11.98 -18.62
CA PRO A 197 30.12 -13.32 -19.18
C PRO A 197 30.84 -14.33 -18.28
N PHE A 198 30.21 -15.48 -18.09
CA PHE A 198 30.77 -16.63 -17.39
C PHE A 198 32.19 -16.96 -17.87
N SER A 199 33.15 -16.95 -16.94
CA SER A 199 34.48 -17.51 -17.18
C SER A 199 34.36 -19.03 -17.32
N PRO A 200 34.87 -19.63 -18.41
CA PRO A 200 34.79 -21.08 -18.61
C PRO A 200 35.68 -21.91 -17.66
N TYR A 201 36.41 -21.28 -16.73
CA TYR A 201 37.48 -21.93 -15.95
C TYR A 201 37.21 -22.02 -14.43
N GLU A 202 36.02 -21.63 -13.97
CA GLU A 202 35.70 -21.62 -12.53
C GLU A 202 34.71 -22.75 -12.18
N PRO A 203 34.89 -23.47 -11.06
CA PRO A 203 33.98 -24.55 -10.67
C PRO A 203 32.54 -24.02 -10.59
N LEU A 204 31.61 -24.63 -11.34
CA LEU A 204 30.20 -24.21 -11.38
C LEU A 204 29.57 -24.33 -9.98
N ASN A 205 29.49 -23.21 -9.26
CA ASN A 205 28.60 -23.05 -8.12
C ASN A 205 27.36 -22.29 -8.56
N PHE A 206 26.26 -23.01 -8.75
CA PHE A 206 24.95 -22.44 -9.12
C PHE A 206 24.48 -21.35 -8.16
N HIS A 207 24.77 -21.49 -6.87
CA HIS A 207 24.37 -20.48 -5.90
C HIS A 207 25.14 -19.18 -6.14
N ALA A 208 26.45 -19.26 -6.38
CA ALA A 208 27.28 -18.09 -6.67
C ALA A 208 26.87 -17.37 -7.97
N MET A 209 26.32 -18.11 -8.95
CA MET A 209 25.84 -17.54 -10.22
C MET A 209 24.64 -16.59 -10.04
N PHE A 210 23.71 -16.92 -9.13
CA PHE A 210 22.49 -16.14 -8.94
C PHE A 210 22.49 -15.32 -7.64
N GLN A 211 23.55 -15.43 -6.84
CA GLN A 211 23.68 -14.73 -5.56
C GLN A 211 23.48 -13.21 -5.70
N PRO A 212 24.10 -12.50 -6.67
CA PRO A 212 23.90 -11.05 -6.82
C PRO A 212 22.44 -10.68 -7.10
N PHE A 213 21.73 -11.53 -7.85
CA PHE A 213 20.32 -11.33 -8.16
C PHE A 213 19.41 -11.60 -6.95
N LEU A 214 19.72 -12.60 -6.13
CA LEU A 214 18.98 -12.87 -4.90
C LEU A 214 19.19 -11.76 -3.86
N GLU A 215 20.42 -11.26 -3.74
CA GLU A 215 20.76 -10.11 -2.89
C GLU A 215 20.04 -8.84 -3.38
N MET A 216 20.01 -8.58 -4.68
CA MET A 216 19.21 -7.49 -5.27
C MET A 216 17.75 -7.54 -4.82
N ILE A 217 17.09 -8.70 -4.95
CA ILE A 217 15.69 -8.85 -4.57
C ILE A 217 15.51 -8.54 -3.09
N HIS A 218 16.42 -9.02 -2.25
CA HIS A 218 16.36 -8.80 -0.81
C HIS A 218 16.57 -7.32 -0.45
N GLU A 219 17.58 -6.65 -1.01
CA GLU A 219 17.83 -5.23 -0.79
C GLU A 219 16.69 -4.36 -1.29
N ALA A 220 16.13 -4.67 -2.47
CA ALA A 220 14.97 -3.97 -3.00
C ALA A 220 13.72 -4.19 -2.14
N GLN A 221 13.50 -5.40 -1.61
CA GLN A 221 12.43 -5.69 -0.66
C GLN A 221 12.60 -4.90 0.65
N GLN A 222 13.83 -4.80 1.16
CA GLN A 222 14.13 -4.00 2.36
C GLN A 222 13.93 -2.50 2.11
N ALA A 223 14.32 -1.99 0.93
CA ALA A 223 14.07 -0.61 0.54
C ALA A 223 12.56 -0.29 0.45
N MET A 224 11.73 -1.33 0.26
CA MET A 224 10.27 -1.25 0.15
C MET A 224 9.52 -1.62 1.43
N ASP A 225 10.20 -2.09 2.48
CA ASP A 225 9.55 -2.49 3.73
C ASP A 225 9.16 -1.25 4.53
N ILE A 226 7.85 -0.97 4.57
CA ILE A 226 7.30 0.19 5.27
C ILE A 226 6.26 -0.30 6.29
N HIS A 227 6.49 0.02 7.57
CA HIS A 227 5.49 -0.12 8.61
C HIS A 227 4.45 1.00 8.53
N PHE A 228 3.44 0.83 7.67
CA PHE A 228 2.33 1.77 7.57
C PHE A 228 1.31 1.57 8.69
N HIS A 229 1.40 2.38 9.74
CA HIS A 229 0.27 2.69 10.61
C HIS A 229 -0.04 4.19 10.48
N SER A 230 -0.62 4.59 9.35
CA SER A 230 -1.04 5.99 9.15
C SER A 230 -2.56 6.12 9.03
N PRO A 231 -3.21 6.90 9.92
CA PRO A 231 -4.62 7.25 9.79
C PRO A 231 -4.92 8.08 8.54
N ALA A 232 -3.92 8.68 7.90
CA ALA A 232 -4.09 9.57 6.73
C ALA A 232 -4.68 8.85 5.50
N PHE A 233 -4.52 7.52 5.41
CA PHE A 233 -5.17 6.68 4.40
C PHE A 233 -6.40 5.93 4.92
N GLN A 234 -6.78 6.10 6.19
CA GLN A 234 -8.10 5.73 6.69
C GLN A 234 -9.12 6.78 6.26
N HIS A 235 -9.19 7.04 4.96
CA HIS A 235 -10.43 7.56 4.43
C HIS A 235 -11.43 6.41 4.45
N PRO A 236 -12.65 6.61 5.01
CA PRO A 236 -13.71 5.65 4.78
C PRO A 236 -13.79 5.45 3.26
N PRO A 237 -14.07 4.23 2.78
CA PRO A 237 -14.03 3.93 1.36
C PRO A 237 -14.80 5.02 0.63
N THR A 238 -14.17 5.62 -0.37
CA THR A 238 -14.87 6.41 -1.37
C THR A 238 -15.76 5.41 -2.11
N GLU A 239 -16.87 5.04 -1.47
CA GLU A 239 -18.05 4.60 -2.18
C GLU A 239 -18.32 5.77 -3.12
N PHE A 240 -17.96 5.59 -4.40
CA PHE A 240 -18.63 6.29 -5.48
C PHE A 240 -20.10 6.27 -5.10
N ILE A 241 -20.61 7.45 -4.72
CA ILE A 241 -21.96 7.59 -4.21
C ILE A 241 -22.86 7.08 -5.33
N ARG A 242 -23.37 5.87 -5.17
CA ARG A 242 -24.55 5.44 -5.90
C ARG A 242 -25.64 6.36 -5.36
N GLU A 243 -26.07 7.31 -6.19
CA GLU A 243 -27.32 8.04 -5.99
C GLU A 243 -28.39 7.02 -5.59
N GLY A 244 -28.81 7.04 -4.32
CA GLY A 244 -29.69 5.99 -3.81
C GLY A 244 -29.98 5.96 -2.32
N ASP A 245 -29.20 6.60 -1.44
CA ASP A 245 -29.56 6.71 -0.02
C ASP A 245 -28.98 7.99 0.62
N ASP A 246 -29.56 9.14 0.24
CA ASP A 246 -29.17 10.47 0.75
C ASP A 246 -29.23 10.51 2.30
N ASP A 247 -30.29 9.94 2.87
CA ASP A 247 -30.53 9.89 4.32
C ASP A 247 -29.40 9.21 5.09
N ARG A 248 -28.87 8.08 4.60
CA ARG A 248 -27.76 7.38 5.25
C ARG A 248 -26.47 8.18 5.24
N THR A 249 -26.25 8.96 4.18
CA THR A 249 -25.11 9.87 4.05
C THR A 249 -25.26 11.03 5.03
N VAL A 250 -26.45 11.66 5.07
CA VAL A 250 -26.78 12.72 6.05
C VAL A 250 -26.57 12.21 7.48
N CYS A 251 -27.06 11.01 7.80
CA CYS A 251 -26.88 10.42 9.13
C CYS A 251 -25.40 10.16 9.48
N ARG A 252 -24.55 9.83 8.49
CA ARG A 252 -23.11 9.64 8.67
C ARG A 252 -22.43 10.97 9.00
N GLU A 253 -22.71 12.01 8.22
CA GLU A 253 -22.21 13.38 8.44
C GLU A 253 -22.65 13.93 9.80
N ILE A 254 -23.93 13.73 10.18
CA ILE A 254 -24.44 14.17 11.49
C ILE A 254 -23.67 13.52 12.64
N ARG A 255 -23.40 12.21 12.57
CA ARG A 255 -22.65 11.49 13.63
C ARG A 255 -21.17 11.85 13.66
N HIS A 256 -20.59 12.17 12.51
CA HIS A 256 -19.17 12.48 12.44
C HIS A 256 -18.87 13.81 13.11
N ASN A 257 -19.59 14.87 12.75
CA ASN A 257 -19.39 16.21 13.32
C ASN A 257 -20.57 17.16 13.18
N SER A 258 -21.79 16.62 13.02
CA SER A 258 -23.02 17.41 12.91
C SER A 258 -23.14 18.31 11.66
N THR A 259 -22.20 18.26 10.72
CA THR A 259 -22.26 19.02 9.44
C THR A 259 -23.46 18.65 8.58
N GLY A 260 -23.89 17.39 8.61
CA GLY A 260 -25.08 16.95 7.88
C GLY A 260 -26.35 17.70 8.30
N CYS A 261 -26.36 18.35 9.47
CA CYS A 261 -27.45 19.23 9.89
C CYS A 261 -27.61 20.48 9.00
N LEU A 262 -26.54 20.93 8.32
CA LEU A 262 -26.62 22.06 7.39
C LEU A 262 -27.51 21.77 6.17
N ARG A 263 -27.74 20.49 5.83
CA ARG A 263 -28.66 20.09 4.74
C ARG A 263 -30.12 20.45 5.02
N MET A 264 -30.47 20.78 6.27
CA MET A 264 -31.83 21.19 6.65
C MET A 264 -32.01 22.71 6.66
N LYS A 265 -31.02 23.50 6.25
CA LYS A 265 -31.07 24.97 6.30
C LYS A 265 -32.28 25.55 5.54
N ASP A 266 -32.66 24.94 4.41
CA ASP A 266 -33.76 25.43 3.57
C ASP A 266 -35.15 25.24 4.23
N GLN A 267 -35.22 24.52 5.37
CA GLN A 267 -36.44 24.40 6.18
C GLN A 267 -36.56 25.51 7.24
N CYS A 268 -35.58 26.41 7.30
CA CYS A 268 -35.50 27.48 8.27
C CYS A 268 -35.40 28.83 7.56
N ASP A 269 -36.46 29.64 7.63
CA ASP A 269 -36.62 30.91 6.88
C ASP A 269 -35.48 31.93 7.06
N LYS A 270 -34.68 31.79 8.12
CA LYS A 270 -33.62 32.72 8.52
C LYS A 270 -32.20 32.30 8.06
N CYS A 271 -32.00 31.11 7.49
CA CYS A 271 -30.68 30.48 7.30
C CYS A 271 -29.92 30.81 5.99
#